data_AF-W8F442-F1
#
_entry.id   AF-W8F442-F1
#
_cell.length_a   1.000
_cell.length_b   1.000
_cell.length_c   1.000
_cell.angle_alpha   90.00
_cell.angle_beta   90.00
_cell.angle_gamma   90.00
#
_symmetry.space_group_name_H-M   'P 1'
#
loop_
_entity.id
_entity.type
_entity.pdbx_description
1 polymer ?
#
loop_
_entity_poly.entity_id
_entity_poly.type
_entity_poly.pdbx_seq_one_letter_code
_entity_poly.pdbx_strand_id
1 'polypeptide(L)'
;MKSVVAFFLGILMLVSGLVPQNDLSELGKLPELARHYRYHRTLADGNLSPLQFLVLHYGPHGSDHRRHPYSQRDAQDHHKLPLEQHHHDCVMVSFVLPAGRLTLLPRPLTWPAAAYRVAPGPLYAFCVSNPLLQPPRA
;
A
#
# COMPACT_ATOMS: atom_id res chain seq x y z
N MET A 1 21.48 23.22 -18.31
CA MET A 1 20.65 22.07 -18.74
C MET A 1 20.59 20.96 -17.70
N LYS A 2 21.72 20.47 -17.18
CA LYS A 2 21.78 19.36 -16.21
C LYS A 2 20.90 19.57 -14.96
N SER A 3 20.92 20.77 -14.39
CA SER A 3 20.15 21.11 -13.19
C SER A 3 18.63 21.18 -13.44
N VAL A 4 18.23 21.65 -14.63
CA VAL A 4 16.81 21.72 -15.02
C VAL A 4 16.27 20.31 -15.22
N VAL A 5 17.01 19.45 -15.93
CA VAL A 5 16.65 18.05 -16.11
C VAL A 5 16.59 17.32 -14.77
N ALA A 6 17.57 17.52 -13.89
CA ALA A 6 17.57 16.92 -12.55
C ALA A 6 16.39 17.37 -11.69
N PHE A 7 15.98 18.64 -11.80
CA PHE A 7 14.80 19.16 -11.11
C PHE A 7 13.52 18.46 -11.59
N PHE A 8 13.31 18.35 -12.90
CA PHE A 8 12.16 17.63 -13.46
C PHE A 8 12.18 16.13 -13.11
N LEU A 9 13.37 15.50 -13.13
CA LEU A 9 13.52 14.11 -12.73
C LEU A 9 13.21 13.89 -11.25
N GLY A 10 13.62 14.83 -10.39
CA GLY A 10 13.34 14.81 -8.96
C GLY A 10 11.85 14.94 -8.66
N ILE A 11 11.15 15.85 -9.35
CA ILE A 11 9.69 15.96 -9.25
C ILE A 11 9.02 14.67 -9.75
N LEU A 12 9.46 14.12 -10.88
CA LEU A 12 8.92 12.89 -11.44
C LEU A 12 9.08 11.72 -10.46
N MET A 13 10.25 11.58 -9.84
CA MET A 13 10.55 10.57 -8.82
C MET A 13 9.71 10.77 -7.55
N LEU A 14 9.58 12.01 -7.08
CA LEU A 14 8.77 12.34 -5.90
C LEU A 14 7.28 12.01 -6.14
N VAL A 15 6.73 12.46 -7.26
CA VAL A 15 5.32 12.22 -7.62
C VAL A 15 5.08 10.73 -7.85
N SER A 16 5.98 10.04 -8.55
CA SER A 16 5.87 8.59 -8.79
C SER A 16 5.99 7.78 -7.50
N GLY A 17 6.78 8.24 -6.52
CA GLY A 17 6.93 7.59 -5.22
C GLY A 17 5.74 7.82 -4.28
N LEU A 18 4.95 8.88 -4.50
CA LEU A 18 3.73 9.17 -3.74
C LEU A 18 2.50 8.43 -4.29
N VAL A 19 2.58 7.89 -5.51
CA VAL A 19 1.52 7.09 -6.12
C VAL A 19 1.89 5.61 -5.93
N PRO A 20 1.30 4.92 -4.93
CA PRO A 20 1.59 3.51 -4.71
C PRO A 20 1.21 2.71 -5.96
N GLN A 21 2.10 1.81 -6.36
CA GLN A 21 1.95 0.98 -7.58
C GLN A 21 1.86 1.77 -8.90
N ASN A 22 2.47 2.96 -8.99
CA ASN A 22 2.62 3.67 -10.27
C ASN A 22 3.56 2.90 -11.21
N ASP A 23 3.03 1.89 -11.88
CA ASP A 23 3.72 1.20 -12.96
C ASP A 23 3.84 2.17 -14.16
N LEU A 24 5.01 2.23 -14.78
CA LEU A 24 5.20 3.01 -16.02
C LEU A 24 4.25 2.52 -17.13
N SER A 25 3.75 1.29 -17.03
CA SER A 25 2.70 0.76 -17.87
C SER A 25 1.38 1.55 -17.77
N GLU A 26 1.05 2.12 -16.60
CA GLU A 26 -0.13 2.97 -16.39
C GLU A 26 0.00 4.32 -17.11
N LEU A 27 1.22 4.88 -17.21
CA LEU A 27 1.47 6.09 -18.00
C LEU A 27 1.21 5.85 -19.49
N GLY A 28 1.38 4.62 -19.96
CA GLY A 28 1.02 4.20 -21.33
C GLY A 28 -0.49 4.30 -21.63
N LYS A 29 -1.35 4.38 -20.60
CA LYS A 29 -2.81 4.52 -20.72
C LYS A 29 -3.28 5.97 -20.78
N LEU A 30 -2.40 6.96 -20.57
CA LEU A 30 -2.75 8.39 -20.65
C LEU A 30 -3.39 8.81 -22.00
N PRO A 31 -2.97 8.27 -23.16
CA PRO A 31 -3.64 8.56 -24.43
C PRO A 31 -5.10 8.06 -24.45
N GLU A 32 -5.40 6.94 -23.80
CA GLU A 32 -6.77 6.42 -23.68
C GLU A 32 -7.61 7.28 -22.73
N LEU A 33 -7.03 7.74 -21.61
CA LEU A 33 -7.67 8.73 -20.73
C LEU A 33 -8.09 9.99 -21.49
N ALA A 34 -7.20 10.51 -22.36
CA ALA A 34 -7.50 11.68 -23.18
C ALA A 34 -8.57 11.41 -24.26
N ARG A 35 -8.65 10.19 -24.81
CA ARG A 35 -9.75 9.79 -25.71
C ARG A 35 -11.08 9.68 -24.95
N HIS A 36 -11.06 9.08 -23.77
CA HIS A 36 -12.23 8.92 -22.92
C HIS A 36 -12.78 10.27 -22.42
N TYR A 37 -11.89 11.20 -22.04
CA TYR A 37 -12.27 12.58 -21.73
C TYR A 37 -12.98 13.26 -22.91
N ARG A 38 -12.46 13.10 -24.14
CA ARG A 38 -13.10 13.66 -25.33
C ARG A 38 -14.49 13.07 -25.55
N TYR A 39 -14.66 11.77 -25.36
CA TYR A 39 -15.96 11.12 -25.45
C TYR A 39 -16.95 11.72 -24.44
N HIS A 40 -16.59 11.80 -23.16
CA HIS A 40 -17.43 12.42 -22.13
C HIS A 40 -17.70 13.90 -22.39
N ARG A 41 -16.72 14.63 -22.92
CA ARG A 41 -16.90 16.02 -23.34
C ARG A 41 -17.91 16.13 -24.49
N THR A 42 -17.95 15.18 -25.42
CA THR A 42 -18.97 15.16 -26.48
C THR A 42 -20.36 14.83 -25.95
N LEU A 43 -20.47 13.94 -24.95
CA LEU A 43 -21.75 13.63 -24.31
C LEU A 43 -22.32 14.80 -23.51
N ALA A 44 -21.45 15.63 -22.95
CA ALA A 44 -21.82 16.81 -22.17
C ALA A 44 -21.92 18.11 -23.00
N ASP A 45 -22.09 18.00 -24.33
CA ASP A 45 -22.17 19.15 -25.25
C ASP A 45 -21.00 20.15 -25.11
N GLY A 46 -19.81 19.64 -24.77
CA GLY A 46 -18.61 20.46 -24.59
C GLY A 46 -18.43 21.07 -23.20
N ASN A 47 -19.41 20.93 -22.29
CA ASN A 47 -19.43 21.58 -20.98
C ASN A 47 -18.68 20.81 -19.87
N LEU A 48 -17.90 19.79 -20.22
CA LEU A 48 -17.12 19.01 -19.25
C LEU A 48 -15.67 19.48 -19.19
N SER A 49 -15.26 19.98 -18.03
CA SER A 49 -13.85 20.29 -17.76
C SER A 49 -13.04 19.02 -17.46
N PRO A 50 -11.72 19.01 -17.70
CA PRO A 50 -10.86 17.87 -17.37
C PRO A 50 -10.91 17.53 -15.87
N LEU A 51 -10.98 18.53 -15.00
CA LEU A 51 -11.06 18.31 -13.55
C LEU A 51 -12.38 17.65 -13.14
N GLN A 52 -13.52 18.10 -13.70
CA GLN A 52 -14.81 17.46 -13.44
C GLN A 52 -14.81 16.00 -13.91
N PHE A 53 -14.21 15.73 -15.07
CA PHE A 53 -14.03 14.36 -15.56
C PHE A 53 -13.19 13.50 -14.60
N LEU A 54 -12.07 14.02 -14.11
CA LEU A 54 -11.23 13.33 -13.14
C LEU A 54 -11.96 13.08 -11.81
N VAL A 55 -12.73 14.05 -11.31
CA VAL A 55 -13.55 13.89 -10.10
C VAL A 55 -14.65 12.85 -10.32
N LEU A 56 -15.24 12.80 -11.52
CA LEU A 56 -16.25 11.80 -11.87
C LEU A 56 -15.68 10.37 -11.87
N HIS A 57 -14.40 10.17 -12.19
CA HIS A 57 -13.78 8.85 -12.29
C HIS A 57 -12.96 8.44 -11.06
N TYR A 58 -12.26 9.39 -10.44
CA TYR A 58 -11.31 9.15 -9.33
C TYR A 58 -11.72 9.84 -8.03
N GLY A 59 -12.83 10.59 -8.04
CA GLY A 59 -13.35 11.24 -6.84
C GLY A 59 -14.10 10.26 -5.93
N PRO A 60 -14.59 10.74 -4.77
CA PRO A 60 -15.29 9.92 -3.78
C PRO A 60 -16.49 9.15 -4.33
N HIS A 61 -17.12 9.69 -5.38
CA HIS A 61 -18.30 9.11 -6.03
C HIS A 61 -18.00 8.39 -7.35
N GLY A 62 -16.72 8.18 -7.71
CA GLY A 62 -16.38 7.59 -9.01
C GLY A 62 -16.88 6.15 -9.21
N SER A 63 -17.06 5.42 -8.10
CA SER A 63 -17.67 4.09 -8.13
C SER A 63 -19.13 4.08 -8.60
N ASP A 64 -19.85 5.20 -8.47
CA ASP A 64 -21.24 5.31 -8.90
C ASP A 64 -21.34 5.40 -10.42
N HIS A 65 -20.50 6.24 -11.03
CA HIS A 65 -20.39 6.33 -12.48
C HIS A 65 -19.94 5.01 -13.11
N ARG A 66 -19.04 4.27 -12.45
CA ARG A 66 -18.63 2.92 -12.90
C ARG A 66 -19.79 1.93 -12.91
N ARG A 67 -20.71 2.00 -11.93
CA ARG A 67 -21.89 1.13 -11.85
C ARG A 67 -22.98 1.53 -12.84
N HIS A 68 -23.02 2.82 -13.19
CA HIS A 68 -24.01 3.41 -14.08
C HIS A 68 -23.32 4.16 -15.25
N PRO A 69 -22.67 3.40 -16.17
CA PRO A 69 -22.03 3.98 -17.34
C PRO A 69 -23.07 4.53 -18.33
N TYR A 70 -22.69 5.53 -19.14
CA TYR A 70 -23.60 6.14 -20.11
C TYR A 70 -23.92 5.21 -21.30
N SER A 71 -23.03 4.25 -21.59
CA SER A 71 -23.23 3.25 -22.63
C SER A 71 -22.42 1.98 -22.37
N GLN A 72 -22.70 0.92 -23.13
CA GLN A 72 -21.90 -0.31 -23.06
C GLN A 72 -20.43 -0.07 -23.47
N ARG A 73 -20.19 0.86 -24.39
CA ARG A 73 -18.84 1.26 -24.79
C ARG A 73 -18.11 1.98 -23.66
N ASP A 74 -18.81 2.87 -22.97
CA ASP A 74 -18.30 3.60 -21.80
C ASP A 74 -17.85 2.63 -20.70
N ALA A 75 -18.69 1.64 -20.40
CA ALA A 75 -18.40 0.56 -19.45
C ALA A 75 -17.13 -0.24 -19.80
N GLN A 76 -16.92 -0.53 -21.09
CA GLN A 76 -15.73 -1.24 -21.57
C GLN A 76 -14.48 -0.36 -21.55
N ASP A 77 -14.60 0.94 -21.77
CA ASP A 77 -13.43 1.82 -21.80
C ASP A 77 -12.91 2.16 -20.40
N HIS A 78 -13.72 2.00 -19.33
CA HIS A 78 -13.30 2.19 -17.94
C HIS A 78 -12.07 1.34 -17.56
N HIS A 79 -12.01 0.08 -18.00
CA HIS A 79 -10.87 -0.80 -17.68
C HIS A 79 -9.55 -0.37 -18.34
N LYS A 80 -9.61 0.54 -19.33
CA LYS A 80 -8.44 1.06 -20.06
C LYS A 80 -7.88 2.30 -19.39
N LEU A 81 -8.57 2.84 -18.40
CA LEU A 81 -8.14 4.04 -17.70
C LEU A 81 -7.00 3.71 -16.72
N PRO A 82 -6.07 4.66 -16.53
CA PRO A 82 -5.01 4.50 -15.55
C PRO A 82 -5.59 4.43 -14.13
N LEU A 83 -4.93 3.72 -13.24
CA LEU A 83 -5.24 3.66 -11.79
C LEU A 83 -6.61 3.07 -11.41
N GLU A 84 -7.38 2.59 -12.38
CA GLU A 84 -8.77 2.15 -12.19
C GLU A 84 -8.85 0.85 -11.37
N GLN A 85 -7.86 -0.04 -11.52
CA GLN A 85 -7.82 -1.35 -10.86
C GLN A 85 -7.46 -1.28 -9.36
N HIS A 86 -6.91 -0.15 -8.88
CA HIS A 86 -6.34 -0.06 -7.53
C HIS A 86 -7.33 0.42 -6.45
N HIS A 87 -8.59 0.67 -6.80
CA HIS A 87 -9.60 1.09 -5.81
C HIS A 87 -10.21 -0.06 -5.01
N HIS A 88 -10.02 -1.33 -5.42
CA HIS A 88 -10.56 -2.51 -4.73
C HIS A 88 -9.51 -3.31 -3.96
N ASP A 89 -8.22 -3.16 -4.30
CA ASP A 89 -7.13 -3.80 -3.58
C ASP A 89 -6.55 -2.81 -2.57
N CYS A 90 -6.60 -3.18 -1.30
CA CYS A 90 -6.01 -2.46 -0.20
C CYS A 90 -4.60 -1.99 -0.59
N VAL A 91 -4.44 -0.69 -0.78
CA VAL A 91 -3.17 -0.08 -1.16
C VAL A 91 -2.19 -0.32 -0.01
N MET A 92 -1.39 -1.38 -0.10
CA MET A 92 -0.38 -1.69 0.90
C MET A 92 0.80 -0.75 0.73
N VAL A 93 0.75 0.40 1.42
CA VAL A 93 1.86 1.33 1.46
C VAL A 93 2.92 0.78 2.42
N SER A 94 3.97 0.19 1.86
CA SER A 94 5.12 -0.30 2.63
C SER A 94 6.27 0.71 2.57
N PHE A 95 6.58 1.33 3.70
CA PHE A 95 7.74 2.20 3.82
C PHE A 95 8.93 1.39 4.35
N VAL A 96 10.04 1.38 3.60
CA VAL A 96 11.32 0.92 4.14
C VAL A 96 11.90 2.06 4.97
N LEU A 97 11.59 2.08 6.27
CA LEU A 97 12.30 2.98 7.18
C LEU A 97 13.75 2.45 7.29
N PRO A 98 14.77 3.30 7.03
CA PRO A 98 16.11 2.94 7.43
C PRO A 98 16.08 2.78 8.94
N ALA A 99 16.17 1.53 9.42
CA ALA A 99 16.29 1.23 10.83
C ALA A 99 17.62 1.79 11.32
N GLY A 100 17.65 3.08 11.62
CA GLY A 100 18.75 3.70 12.35
C GLY A 100 18.85 2.93 13.67
N ARG A 101 19.89 2.10 13.79
CA ARG A 101 20.19 1.43 15.05
C ARG A 101 20.57 2.52 16.04
N LEU A 102 19.62 2.94 16.88
CA LEU A 102 19.94 3.68 18.08
C LEU A 102 20.74 2.74 18.97
N THR A 103 22.07 2.88 18.93
CA THR A 103 22.95 2.21 19.89
C THR A 103 22.74 2.90 21.24
N LEU A 104 21.80 2.37 22.02
CA LEU A 104 21.71 2.69 23.44
C LEU A 104 23.01 2.22 24.09
N LEU A 105 23.80 3.17 24.62
CA LEU A 105 24.98 2.87 25.41
C LEU A 105 24.54 2.04 26.63
N PRO A 106 25.13 0.85 26.88
CA PRO A 106 24.71 0.04 28.01
C PRO A 106 24.98 0.80 29.30
N ARG A 107 23.91 1.09 30.05
CA ARG A 107 24.01 1.58 31.43
C ARG A 107 24.71 0.50 32.26
N PRO A 108 25.81 0.78 32.98
CA PRO A 108 26.42 -0.22 33.84
C PRO A 108 25.41 -0.60 34.92
N LEU A 109 24.91 -1.83 34.83
CA LEU A 109 24.02 -2.42 35.82
C LEU A 109 24.91 -2.87 36.98
N THR A 110 25.02 -2.05 38.03
CA THR A 110 25.58 -2.51 39.30
C THR A 110 24.60 -3.50 39.91
N TRP A 111 24.85 -4.79 39.66
CA TRP A 111 24.11 -5.85 40.30
C TRP A 111 24.34 -5.77 41.82
N PRO A 112 23.31 -5.71 42.66
CA PRO A 112 23.49 -6.01 44.07
C PRO A 112 23.91 -7.48 44.14
N ALA A 113 25.11 -7.74 44.68
CA ALA A 113 25.55 -9.09 44.98
C ALA A 113 24.67 -9.64 46.10
N ALA A 114 23.55 -10.28 45.73
CA ALA A 114 22.80 -11.11 46.65
C ALA A 114 23.72 -12.28 47.01
N ALA A 115 24.11 -12.36 48.29
CA ALA A 115 24.85 -13.48 48.86
C ALA A 115 23.97 -14.74 48.82
N TYR A 116 23.85 -15.35 47.64
CA TYR A 116 23.12 -16.58 47.44
C TYR A 116 23.95 -17.73 48.05
N ARG A 117 23.46 -18.28 49.16
CA ARG A 117 23.91 -19.58 49.66
C ARG A 117 23.00 -20.65 49.08
N VAL A 118 23.58 -21.56 48.28
CA VAL A 118 22.89 -22.78 47.84
C VAL A 118 22.60 -23.65 49.07
N ALA A 119 21.32 -23.90 49.36
CA ALA A 119 20.92 -25.00 50.22
C ALA A 119 20.82 -26.27 49.35
N PRO A 120 21.46 -27.39 49.72
CA PRO A 120 21.36 -28.62 48.95
C PRO A 120 19.99 -29.25 49.19
N GLY A 121 19.08 -29.11 48.22
CA GLY A 121 17.81 -29.81 48.17
C GLY A 121 17.67 -30.57 46.85
N PRO A 122 17.02 -31.74 46.81
CA PRO A 122 16.88 -32.53 45.60
C PRO A 122 16.09 -31.75 44.54
N LEU A 123 16.74 -31.51 43.40
CA LEU A 123 16.24 -30.67 42.29
C LEU A 123 15.27 -31.37 41.34
N TYR A 124 14.74 -32.56 41.68
CA TYR A 124 14.00 -33.38 40.72
C TYR A 124 12.84 -34.13 41.37
N ALA A 125 11.62 -33.62 41.15
CA ALA A 125 10.39 -34.40 41.26
C ALA A 125 9.71 -34.37 39.89
N PHE A 126 9.83 -35.45 39.13
CA PHE A 126 9.06 -35.62 37.91
C PHE A 126 7.58 -35.73 38.27
N CYS A 127 6.79 -34.73 37.88
CA CYS A 127 5.35 -34.85 37.84
C CYS A 127 4.97 -35.37 36.45
N VAL A 128 4.45 -36.60 36.36
CA VAL A 128 3.92 -37.16 35.12
C VAL A 128 2.55 -36.52 34.87
N SER A 129 2.52 -35.45 34.08
CA SER A 129 1.28 -34.81 33.67
C SER A 129 0.59 -35.59 32.55
N ASN A 130 -0.54 -36.22 32.91
CA ASN A 130 -1.79 -36.49 32.18
C ASN A 130 -1.74 -37.12 30.75
N PRO A 131 -2.40 -38.29 30.51
CA PRO A 131 -2.44 -38.96 29.20
C PRO A 131 -3.33 -38.29 28.13
N LEU A 132 -3.88 -37.09 28.38
CA LEU A 132 -4.85 -36.42 27.49
C LEU A 132 -4.25 -35.90 26.16
N LEU A 133 -2.93 -35.95 25.99
CA LEU A 133 -2.23 -35.49 24.79
C LEU A 133 -1.60 -36.62 23.97
N GLN A 134 -2.00 -37.88 24.17
CA GLN A 134 -1.56 -38.94 23.25
C GLN A 134 -2.53 -39.06 22.07
N PRO A 135 -2.04 -38.99 20.82
CA PRO A 135 -2.89 -39.22 19.65
C PRO A 135 -3.34 -40.69 19.59
N PRO A 136 -4.49 -40.97 18.95
CA PRO A 136 -5.01 -42.33 18.81
C PRO A 136 -4.02 -43.21 18.05
N ARG A 137 -3.70 -44.38 18.62
CA ARG A 137 -2.92 -45.40 17.94
C ARG A 137 -3.89 -46.31 17.18
N ALA A 138 -3.66 -46.48 15.88
CA ALA A 138 -4.35 -47.45 15.03
C ALA A 138 -3.71 -48.85 15.17
#